data_AF-A0A2F0AGC7-F1
#
_entry.id   AF-A0A2F0AGC7-F1
#
_cell.length_a   1.000
_cell.length_b   1.000
_cell.length_c   1.000
_cell.angle_alpha   90.00
_cell.angle_beta   90.00
_cell.angle_gamma   90.00
#
_symmetry.space_group_name_H-M   'P 1'
#
loop_
_entity.id
_entity.type
_entity.pdbx_description
1 polymer ?
#
loop_
_entity_poly.entity_id
_entity_poly.type
_entity_poly.pdbx_seq_one_letter_code
_entity_poly.pdbx_strand_id
1 'polypeptide(L)' 'MAKQIHYDTEARAALKKGVDTLANAVKVTLGPKGRNVVIDKSFGAPTITKDGVTVAKEVEVEDKVENMGAQMVKEVAS' A
#
# COMPACT_ATOMS: atom_id res chain seq x y z
N MET A 1 -18.06 2.61 18.88
CA MET A 1 -16.68 2.24 19.29
C MET A 1 -15.93 3.49 19.70
N ALA A 2 -15.04 3.37 20.69
CA ALA A 2 -14.14 4.46 21.06
C ALA A 2 -13.11 4.71 19.95
N LYS A 3 -12.73 5.97 19.74
CA LYS A 3 -11.66 6.34 18.80
C LYS A 3 -10.31 6.23 19.50
N GLN A 4 -9.33 5.63 18.82
CA GLN A 4 -7.93 5.73 19.21
C GLN A 4 -7.36 7.04 18.67
N ILE A 5 -6.62 7.77 19.51
CA ILE A 5 -6.04 9.06 19.14
C ILE A 5 -4.53 8.95 19.37
N HIS A 6 -3.77 9.12 18.29
CA HIS A 6 -2.31 9.07 18.30
C HIS A 6 -1.76 10.47 18.05
N TYR A 7 -0.60 10.77 18.64
CA TYR A 7 0.06 12.07 18.54
C TYR A 7 1.54 11.94 18.15
N ASP A 8 2.11 13.09 17.80
CA ASP A 8 3.55 13.31 17.61
C ASP A 8 4.25 12.28 16.70
N THR A 9 5.39 11.78 17.16
CA THR A 9 6.31 10.94 16.40
C THR A 9 5.78 9.53 16.20
N GLU A 10 5.03 9.00 17.16
CA GLU A 10 4.42 7.67 17.07
C GLU A 10 3.38 7.62 15.94
N ALA A 11 2.48 8.61 15.90
CA ALA A 11 1.51 8.74 14.80
C ALA A 11 2.21 8.86 13.44
N ARG A 12 3.24 9.71 13.35
CA ARG A 12 3.98 9.90 12.10
C ARG A 12 4.75 8.64 11.67
N ALA A 13 5.32 7.90 12.62
CA ALA A 13 6.05 6.66 12.34
C ALA A 13 5.11 5.59 11.79
N ALA A 14 3.93 5.42 12.38
CA ALA A 14 2.90 4.50 11.90
C ALA A 14 2.42 4.89 10.49
N LEU A 15 2.06 6.16 10.27
CA LEU A 15 1.68 6.64 8.93
C LEU A 15 2.77 6.40 7.89
N LYS A 16 4.04 6.69 8.24
CA LYS A 16 5.19 6.46 7.36
C LYS A 16 5.33 4.98 6.99
N LYS A 17 5.16 4.07 7.94
CA LYS A 17 5.25 2.63 7.68
C LYS A 17 4.18 2.16 6.68
N GLY A 18 2.98 2.70 6.77
CA GLY A 18 1.93 2.51 5.78
C GLY A 18 2.32 3.00 4.38
N VAL A 19 2.81 4.23 4.29
CA VAL A 19 3.31 4.83 3.03
C VAL A 19 4.43 3.99 2.43
N ASP A 20 5.41 3.60 3.25
CA ASP A 20 6.55 2.79 2.82
C ASP A 20 6.09 1.42 2.30
N THR A 21 5.08 0.82 2.93
CA THR A 21 4.52 -0.47 2.49
C THR A 21 3.94 -0.37 1.07
N LEU A 22 3.09 0.63 0.82
CA LEU A 22 2.52 0.88 -0.51
C LEU A 22 3.62 1.22 -1.53
N ALA A 23 4.50 2.17 -1.20
CA ALA A 23 5.53 2.65 -2.11
C ALA A 23 6.52 1.53 -2.48
N ASN A 24 6.90 0.68 -1.52
CA ASN A 24 7.80 -0.44 -1.78
C ASN A 24 7.17 -1.48 -2.70
N ALA A 25 5.86 -1.73 -2.59
CA ALA A 25 5.13 -2.63 -3.48
C ALA A 25 4.99 -2.08 -4.90
N VAL A 26 4.73 -0.77 -5.05
CA VAL A 26 4.50 -0.14 -6.37
C VAL A 26 5.81 0.16 -7.09
N LYS A 27 6.84 0.65 -6.39
CA LYS A 27 8.08 1.12 -7.04
C LYS A 27 8.81 0.06 -7.86
N VAL A 28 8.63 -1.22 -7.53
CA VAL A 28 9.28 -2.32 -8.28
C VAL A 28 8.75 -2.43 -9.70
N THR A 29 7.57 -1.91 -9.99
CA THR A 29 6.96 -1.97 -11.33
C THR A 29 7.35 -0.80 -12.22
N LEU A 30 8.10 0.18 -11.71
CA LEU A 30 8.41 1.42 -12.42
C LEU A 30 9.38 1.22 -13.59
N GLY A 31 9.04 1.83 -14.73
CA GLY A 31 9.90 1.96 -15.90
C GLY A 31 9.96 0.70 -16.78
N PRO A 32 10.70 0.75 -17.91
CA PRO A 32 10.74 -0.34 -18.89
C PRO A 32 11.35 -1.64 -18.35
N LYS A 33 12.11 -1.56 -17.25
CA LYS A 33 12.70 -2.71 -16.55
C LYS A 33 11.98 -3.06 -15.24
N GLY A 34 10.73 -2.59 -15.07
CA GLY A 34 9.89 -2.94 -13.94
C GLY A 34 9.75 -4.46 -13.77
N ARG A 35 9.74 -4.91 -12.52
CA ARG A 35 9.54 -6.31 -12.11
C ARG A 35 8.06 -6.60 -11.92
N ASN A 36 7.74 -7.89 -11.98
CA ASN A 36 6.39 -8.36 -11.75
C ASN A 36 6.06 -8.34 -10.25
N VAL A 37 4.84 -7.96 -9.94
CA VAL A 37 4.20 -8.17 -8.64
C VAL A 37 3.17 -9.28 -8.82
N VAL A 38 3.11 -10.19 -7.85
CA VAL A 38 2.15 -11.29 -7.81
C VAL A 38 1.11 -10.96 -6.77
N ILE A 39 -0.16 -11.00 -7.19
CA ILE A 39 -1.32 -10.65 -6.39
C ILE A 39 -2.16 -11.91 -6.24
N ASP A 40 -2.41 -12.30 -4.99
CA ASP A 40 -3.26 -13.45 -4.70
C ASP A 40 -4.72 -13.16 -5.05
N LYS A 41 -5.47 -14.20 -5.41
CA LYS A 41 -6.90 -14.11 -5.71
C LYS A 41 -7.62 -15.18 -4.90
N SER A 42 -8.76 -14.81 -4.32
CA SER A 42 -9.57 -15.75 -3.52
C SER A 42 -9.99 -17.00 -4.29
N PHE A 43 -10.05 -16.93 -5.63
CA PHE A 43 -10.33 -18.06 -6.51
C PHE A 43 -9.49 -18.00 -7.78
N GLY A 44 -9.04 -19.16 -8.26
CA GLY A 44 -8.29 -19.29 -9.51
C GLY A 44 -6.79 -19.06 -9.37
N ALA A 45 -6.15 -18.64 -10.47
CA ALA A 45 -4.72 -18.37 -10.52
C ALA A 45 -4.38 -16.94 -10.03
N PRO A 46 -3.20 -16.72 -9.44
CA PRO A 46 -2.76 -15.40 -9.02
C PRO A 46 -2.57 -14.47 -10.22
N THR A 47 -2.68 -13.15 -9.99
CA THR A 47 -2.47 -12.14 -11.03
C THR A 47 -1.03 -11.67 -11.00
N ILE A 48 -0.35 -11.76 -12.14
CA ILE A 48 1.02 -11.29 -12.31
C ILE A 48 0.95 -9.99 -13.12
N THR A 49 1.40 -8.87 -12.55
CA THR A 49 1.28 -7.56 -13.19
C THR A 49 2.53 -6.70 -13.01
N LYS A 50 2.74 -5.77 -13.94
CA LYS A 50 3.67 -4.63 -13.84
C LYS A 50 2.94 -3.29 -13.78
N ASP A 51 1.62 -3.30 -13.67
CA ASP A 51 0.85 -2.08 -13.52
C ASP A 51 0.84 -1.64 -12.05
N GLY A 52 1.49 -0.50 -11.77
CA GLY A 52 1.55 0.07 -10.43
C GLY A 52 0.18 0.49 -9.88
N VAL A 53 -0.77 0.87 -10.76
CA VAL A 53 -2.12 1.27 -10.34
C VAL A 53 -2.88 0.05 -9.82
N THR A 54 -2.82 -1.07 -10.55
CA THR A 54 -3.39 -2.34 -10.08
C THR A 54 -2.76 -2.81 -8.77
N VAL A 55 -1.43 -2.71 -8.63
CA VAL A 55 -0.76 -3.07 -7.37
C VAL A 55 -1.23 -2.20 -6.22
N ALA A 56 -1.32 -0.88 -6.41
CA ALA A 56 -1.77 0.04 -5.36
C ALA A 56 -3.21 -0.21 -4.89
N LYS A 57 -4.07 -0.74 -5.77
CA LYS A 57 -5.47 -1.08 -5.43
C LYS A 57 -5.57 -2.21 -4.41
N GLU A 58 -4.66 -3.17 -4.47
CA GLU A 58 -4.68 -4.41 -3.68
C GLU A 58 -3.89 -4.32 -2.37
N VAL A 59 -3.15 -3.22 -2.14
CA VAL A 59 -2.44 -3.00 -0.88
C VAL A 59 -3.42 -2.52 0.20
N GLU A 60 -3.59 -3.34 1.23
CA GLU A 60 -4.30 -3.01 2.46
C GLU A 60 -3.47 -3.50 3.66
N VAL A 61 -3.41 -2.68 4.71
CA VAL A 61 -2.62 -2.96 5.92
C VAL A 61 -3.57 -3.18 7.10
N GLU A 62 -3.28 -4.18 7.94
CA GLU A 62 -4.14 -4.54 9.09
C GLU A 62 -4.22 -3.42 10.14
N ASP A 63 -3.10 -2.76 10.42
CA ASP A 63 -3.08 -1.64 11.35
C ASP A 63 -3.78 -0.42 10.74
N LYS A 64 -4.73 0.15 11.47
CA LYS A 64 -5.55 1.25 10.96
C LYS A 64 -4.76 2.52 10.70
N VAL A 65 -3.74 2.81 11.51
CA VAL A 65 -2.93 4.03 11.34
C VAL A 65 -2.00 3.87 10.16
N GLU A 66 -1.36 2.71 10.02
CA GLU A 66 -0.57 2.40 8.83
C GLU A 66 -1.44 2.40 7.57
N ASN A 67 -2.62 1.79 7.60
CA ASN A 67 -3.53 1.79 6.46
C ASN A 67 -3.97 3.19 6.06
N MET A 68 -4.25 4.10 7.02
CA MET A 68 -4.51 5.50 6.70
C MET A 68 -3.34 6.14 5.94
N GLY A 69 -2.10 5.85 6.36
CA GLY A 69 -0.89 6.26 5.64
C GLY A 69 -0.86 5.79 4.18
N ALA A 70 -1.12 4.49 3.96
CA ALA A 70 -1.18 3.91 2.63
C ALA A 70 -2.31 4.51 1.78
N GLN A 71 -3.51 4.65 2.31
CA GLN A 71 -4.66 5.20 1.58
C GLN A 71 -4.45 6.66 1.16
N MET A 72 -3.85 7.50 2.01
CA MET A 72 -3.57 8.90 1.65
C MET A 72 -2.70 9.02 0.39
N VAL A 73 -1.65 8.20 0.27
CA VAL A 73 -0.76 8.26 -0.90
C VAL A 73 -1.39 7.61 -2.13
N LYS A 74 -2.22 6.58 -1.93
CA LYS A 74 -3.03 5.98 -3.00
C LYS A 74 -3.99 7.00 -3.61
N GLU A 75 -4.64 7.84 -2.79
CA GLU A 75 -5.52 8.91 -3.29
C GLU A 75 -4.77 9.98 -4.08
N VAL A 76 -3.58 10.39 -3.63
CA VAL A 76 -2.76 11.39 -4.36
C VAL A 76 -2.27 10.85 -5.71
N ALA A 77 -2.07 9.55 -5.83
CA ALA A 77 -1.59 8.90 -7.03
C ALA A 77 -2.70 8.51 -8.04
N SER A 78 -3.97 8.65 -7.66
CA SER A 78 -5.14 8.29 -8.49
C SER A 78 -5.68 9.49 -9.25
#